data_AF-A0A401TPW4-F1
#
_entry.id   AF-A0A401TPW4-F1
#
_cell.length_a   1.000
_cell.length_b   1.000
_cell.length_c   1.000
_cell.angle_alpha   90.00
_cell.angle_beta   90.00
_cell.angle_gamma   90.00
#
_symmetry.space_group_name_H-M   'P 1'
#
loop_
_entity.id
_entity.type
_entity.pdbx_description
1 polymer ?
#
loop_
_entity_poly.entity_id
_entity_poly.type
_entity_poly.pdbx_seq_one_letter_code
_entity_poly.pdbx_strand_id
1 'polypeptide(L)' 'MKTLAIDDASLPVIWDADFLYGPRDADGADTYVLCEINASSCFAIPDEAPAAIARTVRDRIARSAESGG' A
#
# COMPACT_ATOMS: atom_id res chain seq x y z
N MET A 1 0.00 15.65 10.54
CA MET A 1 -1.31 15.39 9.91
C MET A 1 -1.15 14.20 8.99
N LYS A 2 -1.94 13.12 9.12
CA LYS A 2 -1.88 12.00 8.15
C LYS A 2 -2.49 12.48 6.83
N THR A 3 -1.74 12.37 5.73
CA THR A 3 -2.13 12.90 4.40
C THR A 3 -3.49 12.40 3.93
N LEU A 4 -3.81 11.13 4.22
CA LEU A 4 -5.03 10.48 3.75
C LEU A 4 -6.11 10.30 4.83
N ALA A 5 -5.84 10.69 6.08
CA ALA A 5 -6.73 10.46 7.22
C ALA A 5 -7.22 8.99 7.38
N ILE A 6 -6.41 8.02 6.92
CA ILE A 6 -6.66 6.58 7.09
C ILE A 6 -5.90 6.10 8.34
N ASP A 7 -6.56 5.29 9.17
CA ASP A 7 -5.88 4.63 10.29
C ASP A 7 -4.91 3.56 9.80
N ASP A 8 -3.80 3.36 10.53
CA ASP A 8 -2.75 2.45 10.07
C ASP A 8 -3.25 0.99 10.01
N ALA A 9 -4.16 0.60 10.91
CA ALA A 9 -4.75 -0.74 10.87
C ALA A 9 -5.70 -0.94 9.68
N SER A 10 -6.18 0.15 9.07
CA SER A 10 -7.06 0.19 7.91
C SER A 10 -6.30 0.25 6.58
N LEU A 11 -5.00 0.52 6.58
CA LEU A 11 -4.20 0.52 5.35
C LEU A 11 -4.14 -0.88 4.70
N PRO A 12 -4.05 -0.96 3.36
CA PRO A 12 -3.78 -2.22 2.69
C PRO A 12 -2.40 -2.75 3.08
N VAL A 13 -2.29 -4.07 3.27
CA VAL A 13 -1.04 -4.73 3.68
C VAL A 13 -0.01 -4.73 2.56
N ILE A 14 -0.49 -4.84 1.32
CA ILE A 14 0.30 -4.73 0.11
C ILE A 14 -0.39 -3.73 -0.80
N TRP A 15 0.40 -2.86 -1.38
CA TRP A 15 0.02 -1.93 -2.42
C TRP A 15 1.25 -1.65 -3.28
N ASP A 16 1.02 -1.30 -4.54
CA ASP A 16 2.05 -0.77 -5.41
C ASP A 16 1.57 0.53 -6.06
N ALA A 17 2.48 1.17 -6.77
CA ALA A 17 2.20 2.40 -7.49
C ALA A 17 3.02 2.45 -8.77
N ASP A 18 2.33 2.79 -9.85
CA ASP A 18 2.93 2.91 -11.17
C ASP A 18 3.29 4.36 -11.46
N PHE A 19 4.48 4.54 -12.04
CA PHE A 19 5.02 5.84 -12.41
C PHE A 19 5.43 5.86 -13.86
N LEU A 20 5.18 6.98 -14.53
CA LEU A 20 5.76 7.30 -15.83
C LEU A 20 6.77 8.42 -15.68
N TYR A 21 7.75 8.48 -16.59
CA TYR A 21 8.65 9.62 -16.66
C TYR A 21 7.87 10.91 -16.92
N GLY A 22 8.11 11.90 -16.07
CA GLY A 22 7.66 13.26 -16.23
C GLY A 22 8.68 14.12 -16.98
N PRO A 23 8.38 15.42 -17.17
CA PRO A 23 9.35 16.38 -17.69
C PRO A 23 10.57 16.46 -16.79
N ARG A 24 11.78 16.51 -17.36
CA ARG A 24 12.99 16.72 -16.56
C ARG A 24 12.93 18.04 -15.81
N ASP A 25 13.53 18.07 -14.63
CA ASP A 25 13.63 19.28 -13.83
C ASP A 25 14.68 20.26 -14.41
N ALA A 26 14.89 21.38 -13.71
CA ALA A 26 15.80 22.44 -14.15
C ALA A 26 17.27 21.98 -14.23
N ASP A 27 17.65 20.96 -13.46
CA ASP A 27 19.00 20.38 -13.47
C ASP A 27 19.12 19.23 -14.47
N GLY A 28 18.03 18.91 -15.18
CA GLY A 28 17.96 17.84 -16.17
C GLY A 28 17.76 16.44 -15.57
N ALA A 29 17.42 16.34 -14.28
CA ALA A 29 17.13 15.06 -13.65
C ALA A 29 15.75 14.55 -14.06
N ASP A 30 15.61 13.23 -14.12
CA ASP A 30 14.33 12.59 -14.44
C ASP A 30 13.33 12.84 -13.30
N THR A 31 12.11 13.22 -13.67
CA THR A 31 10.98 13.30 -12.74
C THR A 31 9.99 12.19 -13.04
N TYR A 32 9.06 11.95 -12.11
CA TYR A 32 8.07 10.89 -12.22
C TYR A 32 6.68 11.43 -11.92
N VAL A 33 5.72 11.00 -12.74
CA VAL A 33 4.30 11.28 -12.52
C VAL A 33 3.66 9.99 -12.01
N LEU A 34 3.02 10.08 -10.84
CA LEU A 34 2.20 8.99 -10.31
C LEU A 34 1.00 8.77 -11.23
N CYS A 35 0.82 7.54 -11.69
CA CYS A 35 -0.28 7.17 -12.57
C CYS A 35 -1.41 6.49 -11.81
N GLU A 36 -1.08 5.47 -11.02
CA GLU A 36 -2.04 4.64 -10.31
C GLU A 36 -1.46 4.14 -8.98
N ILE A 37 -2.34 3.86 -8.02
CA ILE A 37 -2.05 3.11 -6.79
C ILE A 37 -2.97 1.89 -6.77
N ASN A 38 -2.43 0.68 -6.71
CA ASN A 38 -3.21 -0.55 -6.61
C ASN A 38 -3.06 -1.20 -5.23
N ALA A 39 -4.17 -1.68 -4.66
CA ALA A 39 -4.17 -2.44 -3.40
C ALA A 39 -4.70 -3.88 -3.57
N SER A 40 -5.26 -4.22 -4.74
CA SER A 40 -5.94 -5.51 -5.00
C SER A 40 -5.29 -6.35 -6.09
N SER A 41 -4.34 -5.79 -6.84
CA SER A 41 -3.70 -6.44 -7.99
C SER A 41 -2.24 -6.00 -8.13
N CYS A 42 -1.44 -6.28 -7.09
CA CYS A 42 -0.05 -5.86 -7.05
C CYS A 42 0.88 -6.81 -7.82
N PHE A 43 1.84 -6.26 -8.56
CA PHE A 43 2.83 -7.03 -9.32
C PHE A 43 4.20 -6.32 -9.34
N ALA A 44 5.35 -6.96 -9.04
CA ALA A 44 5.60 -8.28 -8.50
C ALA A 44 5.35 -8.34 -6.98
N ILE A 45 5.08 -9.54 -6.45
CA ILE A 45 4.81 -9.74 -5.02
C ILE A 45 6.13 -10.07 -4.30
N PRO A 46 6.55 -9.30 -3.26
CA PRO A 46 7.72 -9.62 -2.46
C PRO A 46 7.56 -10.94 -1.70
N ASP A 47 8.66 -11.67 -1.49
CA ASP A 47 8.65 -12.97 -0.81
C ASP A 47 8.14 -12.88 0.65
N GLU A 48 8.29 -11.73 1.29
CA GLU A 48 7.81 -11.48 2.66
C GLU A 48 6.30 -11.20 2.73
N ALA A 49 5.68 -10.79 1.61
CA ALA A 49 4.30 -10.34 1.58
C ALA A 49 3.30 -11.42 2.03
N PRO A 50 3.40 -12.70 1.60
CA PRO A 50 2.49 -13.75 2.06
C PRO A 50 2.42 -13.87 3.59
N ALA A 51 3.59 -13.86 4.25
CA ALA A 51 3.65 -13.99 5.70
C ALA A 51 3.07 -12.76 6.43
N ALA A 52 3.29 -11.55 5.90
CA ALA A 52 2.72 -10.32 6.44
C ALA A 52 1.19 -10.26 6.27
N ILE A 53 0.68 -10.66 5.09
CA ILE A 53 -0.75 -10.75 4.79
C ILE A 53 -1.43 -11.74 5.72
N ALA A 54 -0.87 -12.94 5.87
CA ALA A 54 -1.45 -13.97 6.74
C ALA A 54 -1.56 -13.51 8.21
N ARG A 55 -0.51 -12.89 8.77
CA ARG A 55 -0.55 -12.33 10.13
C ARG A 55 -1.62 -11.24 10.25
N THR A 56 -1.68 -10.32 9.29
CA THR A 56 -2.64 -9.21 9.34
C THR A 56 -4.09 -9.70 9.24
N VAL A 57 -4.36 -10.71 8.40
CA VAL A 57 -5.68 -11.34 8.29
C VAL A 57 -6.08 -11.96 9.61
N ARG A 58 -5.20 -12.76 10.24
CA ARG A 58 -5.44 -13.35 11.56
C ARG A 58 -5.81 -12.28 12.58
N ASP A 59 -5.01 -11.22 12.66
CA ASP A 59 -5.20 -10.16 13.66
C ASP A 59 -6.49 -9.37 13.40
N ARG A 60 -6.87 -9.16 12.13
CA ARG A 60 -8.16 -8.53 11.76
C ARG A 60 -9.35 -9.39 12.16
N ILE A 61 -9.29 -10.69 11.90
CA ILE A 61 -10.35 -11.64 12.30
C ILE A 61 -10.53 -11.65 13.82
N ALA A 62 -9.43 -11.71 14.58
CA ALA A 62 -9.47 -11.68 16.05
C ALA A 62 -10.15 -10.42 16.59
N ARG A 63 -9.76 -9.23 16.09
CA ARG A 63 -10.37 -7.96 16.51
C ARG A 63 -11.85 -7.87 16.16
N SER A 64 -12.25 -8.36 14.99
CA SER A 64 -13.66 -8.37 14.59
C SER A 64 -14.50 -9.27 15.50
N ALA A 65 -13.95 -10.39 15.97
CA ALA A 65 -14.63 -11.26 16.93
C ALA A 65 -14.77 -10.61 18.32
N GLU A 66 -13.78 -9.84 18.76
CA GLU A 66 -13.81 -9.10 20.03
C GLU A 66 -14.78 -7.91 20.00
N SER A 67 -14.96 -7.28 18.85
CA SER A 67 -15.83 -6.10 18.68
C SER A 67 -17.31 -6.44 18.54
N GLY A 68 -17.64 -7.71 18.33
CA GLY A 68 -19.00 -8.23 18.14
C GLY A 68 -19.59 -8.96 19.36
N GLY A 69 -18.86 -8.99 20.49
CA GLY A 69 -19.27 -9.62 21.75
C GLY A 69 -19.78 -8.63 22.79
#